data_AF-A0A920JZM1-F1
#
_entry.id   AF-A0A920JZM1-F1
#
_cell.length_a   1.000
_cell.length_b   1.000
_cell.length_c   1.000
_cell.angle_alpha   90.00
_cell.angle_beta   90.00
_cell.angle_gamma   90.00
#
_symmetry.space_group_name_H-M   'P 1'
#
loop_
_entity.id
_entity.type
_entity.pdbx_description
1 polymer ?
#
loop_
_entity_poly.entity_id
_entity_poly.type
_entity_poly.pdbx_seq_one_letter_code
_entity_poly.pdbx_strand_id
1 'polypeptide(L)'
;MNAGDVILEINGEPIKKFNQLKEAVEKSSGSSIGLKVWRDAKIFQTTIIPKREDIPQPEGGFITKWRIGIIGSIYPFELLTEPIPVPQAVRLSILQTYSIITSSINGLYHIVAGNISTCNLSGPVEIAEISSHMAKEGLQSFVQTLALFSAAIGFMNLLPIPVLDGGHLVFYAYEAIFRKPPNQKALSVLMTTGLALVLFFMMFAIFNDYYC
;
A
#
# COMPACT_ATOMS: atom_id res chain seq x y z
N MET A 1 3.86 7.33 17.18
CA MET A 1 5.21 7.76 17.62
C MET A 1 5.60 9.00 16.83
N ASN A 2 6.49 9.83 17.35
CA ASN A 2 6.87 11.08 16.69
C ASN A 2 8.34 11.04 16.25
N ALA A 3 8.67 11.78 15.20
CA ALA A 3 10.05 12.01 14.82
C ALA A 3 10.82 12.65 15.98
N GLY A 4 12.03 12.15 16.27
CA GLY A 4 12.86 12.58 17.40
C GLY A 4 12.72 11.73 18.67
N ASP A 5 11.77 10.80 18.72
CA ASP A 5 11.65 9.84 19.82
C ASP A 5 12.84 8.89 19.88
N VAL A 6 13.37 8.65 21.09
CA VAL A 6 14.42 7.67 21.34
C VAL A 6 13.86 6.51 22.15
N ILE A 7 13.85 5.31 21.58
CA ILE A 7 13.39 4.10 22.26
C ILE A 7 14.54 3.55 23.10
N LEU A 8 14.33 3.47 24.41
CA LEU A 8 15.33 3.04 25.39
C LEU A 8 15.20 1.56 25.74
N GLU A 9 13.97 1.06 25.92
CA GLU A 9 13.69 -0.32 26.33
C GLU A 9 12.49 -0.89 25.58
N ILE A 10 12.49 -2.21 25.42
CA ILE A 10 11.41 -3.01 24.86
C ILE A 10 11.11 -4.14 25.84
N ASN A 11 9.87 -4.23 26.32
CA ASN A 11 9.43 -5.22 27.31
C ASN A 11 10.34 -5.29 28.55
N GLY A 12 10.92 -4.16 28.96
CA GLY A 12 11.86 -4.05 30.08
C GLY A 12 13.31 -4.38 29.74
N GLU A 13 13.61 -4.79 28.51
CA GLU A 13 14.99 -5.02 28.05
C GLU A 13 15.56 -3.76 27.35
N PRO A 14 16.75 -3.28 27.75
CA PRO A 14 17.37 -2.11 27.12
C PRO A 14 17.86 -2.41 25.71
N ILE A 15 17.58 -1.50 24.78
CA ILE A 15 18.05 -1.59 23.39
C ILE A 15 19.08 -0.52 23.08
N LYS A 16 20.02 -0.84 22.17
CA LYS A 16 21.08 0.06 21.71
C LYS A 16 21.06 0.29 20.20
N LYS A 17 20.43 -0.60 19.44
CA LYS A 17 20.39 -0.56 17.97
C LYS A 17 18.97 -0.73 17.46
N PHE A 18 18.65 -0.03 16.37
CA PHE A 18 17.35 -0.14 15.70
C PHE A 18 17.02 -1.57 15.25
N ASN A 19 18.02 -2.37 14.85
CA ASN A 19 17.80 -3.77 14.47
C ASN A 19 17.25 -4.62 15.64
N GLN A 20 17.62 -4.32 16.89
CA GLN A 20 17.09 -5.03 18.06
C GLN A 20 15.59 -4.74 18.23
N LEU A 21 15.16 -3.51 17.94
CA LEU A 21 13.75 -3.15 17.90
C LEU A 21 13.02 -3.91 16.80
N LYS A 22 13.55 -3.92 15.58
CA LYS A 22 12.96 -4.65 14.46
C LYS A 22 12.80 -6.14 14.77
N GLU A 23 13.83 -6.79 15.31
CA GLU A 23 13.78 -8.20 15.68
C GLU A 23 12.76 -8.48 16.78
N ALA A 24 12.68 -7.62 17.81
CA ALA A 24 11.71 -7.78 18.89
C ALA A 24 10.26 -7.64 18.37
N VAL A 25 10.03 -6.68 17.46
CA VAL A 25 8.75 -6.49 16.80
C VAL A 25 8.39 -7.70 15.94
N GLU A 26 9.31 -8.20 15.12
CA GLU A 26 9.06 -9.37 14.26
C GLU A 26 8.82 -10.65 15.09
N LYS A 27 9.53 -10.83 16.22
CA LYS A 27 9.33 -11.97 17.14
C LYS A 27 8.03 -11.93 17.92
N SER A 28 7.49 -10.75 18.20
CA SER A 28 6.25 -10.58 18.98
C SER A 28 5.04 -11.29 18.38
N SER A 29 5.06 -11.57 17.06
CA SER A 29 3.97 -12.22 16.32
C SER A 29 2.60 -11.58 16.56
N GLY A 30 2.55 -10.25 16.68
CA GLY A 30 1.32 -9.48 16.93
C GLY A 30 0.97 -9.27 18.41
N SER A 31 1.76 -9.81 19.34
CA SER A 31 1.59 -9.54 20.77
C SER A 31 1.93 -8.10 21.12
N SER A 32 1.23 -7.52 22.09
CA SER A 32 1.49 -6.16 22.57
C SER A 32 2.92 -6.01 23.10
N ILE A 33 3.60 -4.93 22.70
CA ILE A 33 4.98 -4.63 23.09
C ILE A 33 4.98 -3.38 23.95
N GLY A 34 5.56 -3.46 25.15
CA GLY A 34 5.84 -2.30 25.99
C GLY A 34 7.11 -1.59 25.54
N LEU A 35 7.04 -0.28 25.30
CA LEU A 35 8.17 0.56 24.92
C LEU A 35 8.41 1.61 26.00
N LYS A 36 9.67 1.82 26.36
CA LYS A 36 10.11 2.98 27.14
C LYS A 36 10.73 3.98 26.19
N VAL A 37 10.12 5.16 26.09
CA VAL A 37 10.48 6.19 25.11
C VAL A 37 10.94 7.43 25.84
N TRP A 38 12.00 8.04 25.32
CA TRP A 38 12.47 9.35 25.71
C TRP A 38 12.07 10.37 24.63
N ARG A 39 11.42 11.45 25.07
CA ARG A 39 11.00 12.60 24.26
C ARG A 39 11.10 13.86 25.10
N ASP A 40 11.74 14.91 24.61
CA ASP A 40 11.82 16.22 25.26
C ASP A 40 12.20 16.17 26.75
N ALA A 41 13.28 15.43 27.07
CA ALA A 41 13.77 15.21 28.43
C ALA A 41 12.82 14.46 29.38
N LYS A 42 11.69 13.92 28.88
CA LYS A 42 10.77 13.08 29.65
C LYS A 42 10.85 11.64 29.17
N ILE A 43 10.80 10.72 30.13
CA ILE A 43 10.68 9.29 29.88
C ILE A 43 9.23 8.89 30.14
N PHE A 44 8.62 8.21 29.19
CA PHE A 44 7.29 7.64 29.35
C PHE A 44 7.26 6.21 28.83
N GLN A 45 6.28 5.44 29.29
CA GLN A 45 6.01 4.11 28.79
C GLN A 45 4.78 4.16 27.89
N THR A 46 4.83 3.39 26.81
CA THR A 46 3.70 3.21 25.90
C THR A 46 3.63 1.76 25.46
N THR A 47 2.45 1.30 25.11
CA THR A 47 2.26 -0.04 24.54
C THR A 47 1.84 0.11 23.09
N ILE A 48 2.46 -0.68 22.22
CA ILE A 48 2.13 -0.72 20.80
C ILE A 48 1.79 -2.15 20.40
N ILE A 49 0.78 -2.30 19.55
CA ILE A 49 0.39 -3.58 18.97
C ILE A 49 0.92 -3.59 17.54
N PRO A 50 1.85 -4.50 17.20
CA PRO A 50 2.34 -4.61 15.83
C PRO A 50 1.22 -5.02 14.88
N LYS A 51 1.14 -4.35 13.74
CA LYS A 51 0.25 -4.71 12.64
C LYS A 51 0.94 -5.73 11.72
N ARG A 52 0.14 -6.67 11.21
CA ARG A 52 0.58 -7.64 10.22
C ARG A 52 0.63 -6.97 8.85
N GLU A 53 1.75 -7.12 8.17
CA GLU A 53 1.97 -6.64 6.81
C GLU A 53 2.53 -7.80 5.97
N ASP A 54 1.87 -8.15 4.87
CA ASP A 54 2.32 -9.19 3.95
C ASP A 54 3.01 -8.51 2.75
N ILE A 55 4.34 -8.65 2.65
CA ILE A 55 5.15 -7.94 1.65
C ILE A 55 5.39 -8.85 0.42
N PRO A 56 5.14 -8.38 -0.81
CA PRO A 56 5.40 -9.15 -2.02
C PRO A 56 6.89 -9.42 -2.21
N GLN A 57 7.23 -10.63 -2.68
CA GLN A 57 8.62 -11.04 -2.96
C GLN A 57 8.95 -11.04 -4.46
N PRO A 58 10.20 -10.73 -4.87
CA PRO A 58 10.62 -10.74 -6.27
C PRO A 58 10.43 -12.10 -6.97
N GLU A 59 10.69 -13.20 -6.27
CA GLU A 59 10.44 -14.57 -6.74
C GLU A 59 8.97 -15.01 -6.78
N GLY A 60 8.05 -14.14 -6.36
CA GLY A 60 6.63 -14.45 -6.20
C GLY A 60 6.25 -14.89 -4.79
N GLY A 61 4.99 -14.71 -4.42
CA GLY A 61 4.49 -14.95 -3.06
C GLY A 61 4.74 -13.77 -2.12
N PHE A 62 4.49 -13.98 -0.83
CA PHE A 62 4.51 -12.94 0.21
C PHE A 62 5.31 -13.39 1.42
N ILE A 63 5.96 -12.43 2.09
CA ILE A 63 6.55 -12.62 3.41
C ILE A 63 5.76 -11.82 4.43
N THR A 64 5.21 -12.50 5.43
CA THR A 64 4.54 -11.84 6.55
C THR A 64 5.57 -11.19 7.45
N LYS A 65 5.39 -9.91 7.74
CA LYS A 65 6.18 -9.13 8.69
C LYS A 65 5.26 -8.40 9.65
N TRP A 66 5.77 -8.15 10.85
CA TRP A 66 5.10 -7.34 11.84
C TRP A 66 5.75 -5.96 11.91
N ARG A 67 4.92 -4.92 11.98
CA ARG A 67 5.36 -3.51 11.93
C ARG A 67 4.65 -2.67 12.98
N ILE A 68 5.35 -1.63 13.43
CA ILE A 68 4.82 -0.64 14.39
C ILE A 68 4.86 0.78 13.81
N GLY A 69 4.99 0.92 12.49
CA GLY A 69 4.99 2.22 11.80
C GLY A 69 6.21 3.11 12.11
N ILE A 70 7.38 2.52 12.38
CA ILE A 70 8.62 3.25 12.62
C ILE A 70 9.61 2.91 11.51
N ILE A 71 10.04 3.94 10.79
CA ILE A 71 11.08 3.85 9.76
C ILE A 71 12.38 4.35 10.40
N GLY A 72 13.35 3.45 10.54
CA GLY A 72 14.72 3.83 10.88
C GLY A 72 15.51 4.06 9.60
N SER A 73 16.37 5.08 9.57
CA SER A 73 17.33 5.21 8.48
C SER A 73 18.32 4.04 8.57
N ILE A 74 18.34 3.20 7.54
CA ILE A 74 19.30 2.08 7.45
C ILE A 74 20.72 2.64 7.27
N TYR A 75 20.82 3.81 6.66
CA TYR A 75 22.07 4.52 6.43
C TYR A 75 22.21 5.69 7.43
N PRO A 76 23.38 5.84 8.06
CA PRO A 76 23.66 6.99 8.94
C PRO A 76 23.97 8.28 8.15
N PHE A 77 23.85 8.24 6.82
CA PHE A 77 24.14 9.33 5.90
C PHE A 77 23.07 9.42 4.81
N GLU A 78 22.90 10.60 4.24
CA GLU A 78 22.07 10.80 3.05
C GLU A 78 22.69 10.07 1.86
N LEU A 79 21.88 9.29 1.15
CA LEU A 79 22.31 8.63 -0.08
C LEU A 79 22.54 9.68 -1.15
N LEU A 80 23.71 9.66 -1.78
CA LEU A 80 24.01 10.51 -2.94
C LEU A 80 23.09 10.11 -4.10
N THR A 81 22.35 11.09 -4.64
CA THR A 81 21.54 10.92 -5.85
C THR A 81 22.38 11.23 -7.08
N GLU A 82 22.36 10.34 -8.08
CA GLU A 82 22.99 10.58 -9.39
C GLU A 82 21.95 11.04 -10.41
N PRO A 83 22.21 12.09 -11.21
CA PRO A 83 21.31 12.48 -12.28
C PRO A 83 21.25 11.39 -13.36
N ILE A 84 20.03 11.00 -13.72
CA ILE A 84 19.80 9.97 -14.74
C ILE A 84 19.49 10.64 -16.08
N PRO A 85 20.12 10.24 -17.20
CA PRO A 85 19.78 10.73 -18.53
C PRO A 85 18.30 10.47 -18.89
N VAL A 86 17.67 11.39 -19.62
CA VAL A 86 16.24 11.31 -19.98
C VAL A 86 15.83 9.96 -20.61
N PRO A 87 16.57 9.39 -21.59
CA PRO A 87 16.20 8.09 -22.16
C PRO A 87 16.20 6.95 -21.14
N GLN A 88 17.16 6.98 -20.21
CA GLN A 88 17.24 6.00 -19.14
C GLN A 88 16.12 6.21 -18.12
N ALA A 89 15.76 7.46 -17.82
CA ALA A 89 14.62 7.79 -16.95
C ALA A 89 13.29 7.26 -17.51
N VAL A 90 13.05 7.39 -18.82
CA VAL A 90 11.85 6.83 -19.47
C VAL A 90 11.82 5.30 -19.37
N ARG A 91 12.97 4.63 -19.60
CA ARG A 91 13.04 3.17 -19.44
C ARG A 91 12.72 2.74 -18.00
N LEU A 92 13.31 3.44 -17.02
CA LEU A 92 13.09 3.16 -15.61
C LEU A 92 11.64 3.42 -15.19
N SER A 93 10.99 4.48 -15.70
CA SER A 93 9.59 4.76 -15.37
C SER A 93 8.63 3.70 -15.93
N ILE A 94 8.90 3.18 -17.13
CA ILE A 94 8.13 2.05 -17.70
C ILE A 94 8.29 0.80 -16.82
N LEU A 95 9.53 0.45 -16.45
CA LEU A 95 9.80 -0.71 -15.59
C LEU A 95 9.15 -0.55 -14.20
N GLN A 96 9.21 0.64 -13.62
CA GLN A 96 8.57 0.95 -12.34
C GLN A 96 7.06 0.81 -12.42
N THR A 97 6.45 1.37 -13.47
CA THR A 97 4.99 1.27 -13.69
C THR A 97 4.57 -0.18 -13.88
N TYR A 98 5.33 -0.95 -14.67
CA TYR A 98 5.09 -2.38 -14.86
C TYR A 98 5.17 -3.14 -13.52
N SER A 99 6.19 -2.86 -12.71
CA SER A 99 6.36 -3.46 -11.38
C SER A 99 5.18 -3.15 -10.44
N ILE A 100 4.68 -1.91 -10.45
CA ILE A 100 3.50 -1.52 -9.66
C ILE A 100 2.26 -2.31 -10.11
N ILE A 101 2.04 -2.41 -11.43
CA ILE A 101 0.90 -3.13 -11.99
C ILE A 101 0.96 -4.63 -11.66
N THR A 102 2.10 -5.29 -11.88
CA THR A 102 2.24 -6.72 -11.60
C THR A 102 2.12 -7.02 -10.11
N SER A 103 2.67 -6.16 -9.25
CA SER A 103 2.52 -6.28 -7.80
C SER A 103 1.07 -6.11 -7.37
N SER A 104 0.33 -5.18 -7.98
CA SER A 104 -1.10 -4.96 -7.71
C SER A 104 -1.94 -6.17 -8.10
N ILE A 105 -1.67 -6.77 -9.28
CA ILE A 105 -2.35 -8.00 -9.74
C ILE A 105 -2.06 -9.16 -8.79
N ASN A 106 -0.80 -9.38 -8.43
CA ASN A 106 -0.41 -10.45 -7.50
C ASN A 106 -1.03 -10.24 -6.11
N GLY A 107 -1.03 -9.01 -5.60
CA GLY A 107 -1.69 -8.64 -4.36
C GLY A 107 -3.17 -9.00 -4.39
N LEU A 108 -3.90 -8.53 -5.41
CA LEU A 108 -5.32 -8.82 -5.56
C LEU A 108 -5.59 -10.33 -5.65
N TYR A 109 -4.81 -11.05 -6.45
CA TYR A 109 -4.93 -12.51 -6.58
C TYR A 109 -4.75 -13.22 -5.24
N HIS A 110 -3.71 -12.87 -4.48
CA HIS A 110 -3.43 -13.50 -3.20
C HIS A 110 -4.44 -13.10 -2.10
N ILE A 111 -5.02 -11.89 -2.13
CA ILE A 111 -6.12 -11.50 -1.23
C ILE A 111 -7.35 -12.37 -1.54
N VAL A 112 -7.75 -12.45 -2.80
CA VAL A 112 -8.93 -13.22 -3.23
C VAL A 112 -8.73 -14.72 -2.99
N ALA A 113 -7.52 -15.24 -3.17
CA ALA A 113 -7.17 -16.62 -2.86
C ALA A 113 -7.05 -16.91 -1.35
N GLY A 114 -7.12 -15.89 -0.48
CA GLY A 114 -6.99 -16.05 0.98
C GLY A 114 -5.57 -16.30 1.48
N ASN A 115 -4.57 -16.07 0.64
CA ASN A 115 -3.15 -16.26 0.98
C ASN A 115 -2.57 -15.09 1.79
N ILE A 116 -3.14 -13.89 1.66
CA ILE A 116 -2.75 -12.70 2.43
C ILE A 116 -3.95 -12.07 3.12
N SER A 117 -3.70 -11.37 4.22
CA SER A 117 -4.76 -10.71 5.00
C SER A 117 -5.46 -9.63 4.18
N THR A 118 -6.78 -9.50 4.35
CA THR A 118 -7.56 -8.37 3.83
C THR A 118 -7.14 -7.04 4.45
N CYS A 119 -6.44 -7.06 5.59
CA CYS A 119 -5.82 -5.87 6.19
C CYS A 119 -4.68 -5.26 5.37
N ASN A 120 -4.18 -5.96 4.34
CA ASN A 120 -3.24 -5.36 3.39
C ASN A 120 -3.94 -4.55 2.29
N LEU A 121 -5.28 -4.53 2.27
CA LEU A 121 -6.03 -3.73 1.31
C LEU A 121 -6.19 -2.31 1.86
N SER A 122 -5.45 -1.37 1.26
CA SER A 122 -5.58 0.04 1.63
C SER A 122 -6.90 0.62 1.13
N GLY A 123 -7.73 1.04 2.08
CA GLY A 123 -8.94 1.80 1.80
C GLY A 123 -8.71 3.31 1.71
N PRO A 124 -9.78 4.08 1.47
CA PRO A 124 -9.69 5.53 1.30
C PRO A 124 -9.12 6.27 2.51
N VAL A 125 -9.30 5.74 3.72
CA VAL A 125 -8.81 6.38 4.96
C VAL A 125 -7.32 6.18 5.09
N GLU A 126 -6.82 4.95 4.86
CA GLU A 126 -5.39 4.67 4.90
C GLU A 126 -4.64 5.45 3.81
N ILE A 127 -5.20 5.54 2.60
CA ILE A 127 -4.62 6.35 1.51
C ILE A 127 -4.47 7.82 1.94
N ALA A 128 -5.47 8.40 2.59
CA ALA A 128 -5.40 9.77 3.08
C ALA A 128 -4.32 9.96 4.17
N GLU A 129 -4.17 8.98 5.07
CA GLU A 129 -3.15 8.99 6.10
C GLU A 129 -1.74 8.88 5.51
N ILE A 130 -1.52 7.94 4.60
CA ILE A 130 -0.25 7.77 3.88
C ILE A 130 0.10 9.05 3.13
N SER A 131 -0.84 9.64 2.38
CA SER A 131 -0.60 10.91 1.70
C SER A 131 -0.24 12.04 2.67
N SER A 132 -0.89 12.13 3.83
CA SER A 132 -0.56 13.12 4.86
C SER A 132 0.84 12.91 5.44
N HIS A 133 1.22 11.67 5.69
CA HIS A 133 2.55 11.32 6.20
C HIS A 133 3.63 11.69 5.17
N MET A 134 3.45 11.29 3.92
CA MET A 134 4.43 11.50 2.85
C MET A 134 4.59 12.99 2.51
N ALA A 135 3.53 13.79 2.64
CA ALA A 135 3.62 15.25 2.51
C ALA A 135 4.50 15.90 3.60
N LYS A 136 4.60 15.29 4.80
CA LYS A 136 5.48 15.76 5.88
C LYS A 136 6.93 15.34 5.69
N GLU A 137 7.19 14.22 5.01
CA GLU A 137 8.55 13.75 4.73
C GLU A 137 9.27 14.61 3.69
N GLY A 138 8.54 15.18 2.72
CA GLY A 138 9.08 16.10 1.74
C GLY A 138 8.55 15.89 0.32
N LEU A 139 8.96 16.77 -0.59
CA LEU A 139 8.44 16.79 -1.96
C LEU A 139 8.76 15.50 -2.73
N GLN A 140 9.94 14.92 -2.52
CA GLN A 140 10.36 13.69 -3.20
C GLN A 140 9.48 12.51 -2.81
N SER A 141 9.28 12.25 -1.50
CA SER A 141 8.38 11.19 -1.01
C SER A 141 6.96 11.42 -1.52
N PHE A 142 6.45 12.66 -1.44
CA PHE A 142 5.12 13.00 -1.93
C PHE A 142 4.92 12.67 -3.41
N VAL A 143 5.86 13.07 -4.29
CA VAL A 143 5.77 12.78 -5.72
C VAL A 143 5.86 11.28 -6.00
N GLN A 144 6.69 10.54 -5.27
CA GLN A 144 6.79 9.08 -5.41
C GLN A 144 5.48 8.38 -5.03
N THR A 145 4.86 8.77 -3.92
CA THR A 145 3.56 8.25 -3.47
C THR A 145 2.45 8.61 -4.45
N LEU A 146 2.44 9.84 -4.96
CA LEU A 146 1.49 10.28 -5.98
C LEU A 146 1.62 9.44 -7.25
N ALA A 147 2.85 9.16 -7.70
CA ALA A 147 3.11 8.31 -8.86
C ALA A 147 2.65 6.86 -8.62
N LEU A 148 2.88 6.31 -7.44
CA LEU A 148 2.41 4.99 -7.03
C LEU A 148 0.88 4.89 -7.12
N PHE A 149 0.17 5.80 -6.47
CA PHE A 149 -1.30 5.81 -6.49
C PHE A 149 -1.85 6.09 -7.88
N SER A 150 -1.24 7.00 -8.65
CA SER A 150 -1.63 7.27 -10.03
C SER A 150 -1.54 6.01 -10.91
N ALA A 151 -0.45 5.24 -10.78
CA ALA A 151 -0.27 4.01 -11.54
C ALA A 151 -1.26 2.92 -11.11
N ALA A 152 -1.46 2.74 -9.79
CA ALA A 152 -2.39 1.74 -9.25
C ALA A 152 -3.86 2.04 -9.60
N ILE A 153 -4.32 3.29 -9.42
CA ILE A 153 -5.68 3.73 -9.76
C ILE A 153 -5.88 3.69 -11.28
N GLY A 154 -4.89 4.15 -12.05
CA GLY A 154 -4.93 4.08 -13.51
C GLY A 154 -5.08 2.63 -14.00
N PHE A 155 -4.35 1.69 -13.39
CA PHE A 155 -4.52 0.28 -13.67
C PHE A 155 -5.91 -0.25 -13.28
N MET A 156 -6.41 0.09 -12.09
CA MET A 156 -7.75 -0.32 -11.65
C MET A 156 -8.84 0.18 -12.61
N ASN A 157 -8.71 1.40 -13.13
CA ASN A 157 -9.66 1.95 -14.10
C ASN A 157 -9.62 1.22 -15.45
N LEU A 158 -8.52 0.57 -15.81
CA LEU A 158 -8.39 -0.23 -17.03
C LEU A 158 -8.95 -1.65 -16.90
N LEU A 159 -9.34 -2.07 -15.70
CA LEU A 159 -9.97 -3.38 -15.50
C LEU A 159 -11.32 -3.46 -16.24
N PRO A 160 -11.72 -4.66 -16.72
CA PRO A 160 -12.95 -4.86 -17.50
C PRO A 160 -14.19 -4.85 -16.61
N ILE A 161 -14.38 -3.77 -15.84
CA ILE A 161 -15.50 -3.56 -14.93
C ILE A 161 -16.42 -2.51 -15.58
N PRO A 162 -17.72 -2.79 -15.81
CA PRO A 162 -18.60 -1.97 -16.63
C PRO A 162 -18.62 -0.46 -16.31
N VAL A 163 -18.53 -0.09 -15.03
CA VAL A 163 -18.58 1.32 -14.56
C VAL A 163 -17.24 2.06 -14.68
N LEU A 164 -16.15 1.34 -14.99
CA LEU A 164 -14.80 1.88 -15.13
C LEU A 164 -14.44 2.03 -16.62
N ASP A 165 -13.39 2.81 -16.93
CA ASP A 165 -12.94 3.09 -18.30
C ASP A 165 -12.65 1.80 -19.09
N GLY A 166 -12.10 0.77 -18.44
CA GLY A 166 -11.84 -0.54 -19.01
C GLY A 166 -13.12 -1.29 -19.40
N GLY A 167 -14.22 -1.09 -18.68
CA GLY A 167 -15.54 -1.61 -19.07
C GLY A 167 -16.02 -1.01 -20.39
N HIS A 168 -15.88 0.30 -20.54
CA HIS A 168 -16.16 0.98 -21.81
C HIS A 168 -15.27 0.49 -22.95
N LEU A 169 -13.97 0.30 -22.70
CA LEU A 169 -13.05 -0.28 -23.68
C LEU A 169 -13.50 -1.68 -24.13
N VAL A 170 -13.98 -2.53 -23.21
CA VAL A 170 -14.55 -3.84 -23.57
C VAL A 170 -15.79 -3.70 -24.43
N PHE A 171 -16.68 -2.75 -24.16
CA PHE A 171 -17.85 -2.50 -24.99
C PHE A 171 -17.49 -2.01 -26.39
N TYR A 172 -16.49 -1.13 -26.51
CA TYR A 172 -15.98 -0.70 -27.80
C TYR A 172 -15.28 -1.82 -28.56
N ALA A 173 -14.52 -2.68 -27.87
CA ALA A 173 -13.92 -3.86 -28.48
C ALA A 173 -15.00 -4.83 -28.99
N TYR A 174 -16.05 -5.06 -28.21
CA TYR A 174 -17.22 -5.83 -28.63
C TYR A 174 -17.88 -5.21 -29.87
N GLU A 175 -18.15 -3.91 -29.87
CA GLU A 175 -18.77 -3.23 -31.00
C GLU A 175 -17.89 -3.25 -32.25
N ALA A 176 -16.56 -3.14 -32.10
CA ALA A 176 -15.61 -3.24 -33.21
C ALA A 176 -15.62 -4.64 -33.86
N ILE A 177 -15.76 -5.71 -33.06
CA ILE A 177 -15.82 -7.10 -33.53
C ILE A 177 -17.18 -7.41 -34.17
N PHE A 178 -18.28 -7.09 -33.47
CA PHE A 178 -19.63 -7.48 -33.87
C PHE A 178 -20.33 -6.45 -34.76
N ARG A 179 -19.74 -5.25 -34.94
CA ARG A 179 -20.26 -4.11 -35.72
C ARG A 179 -21.70 -3.72 -35.37
N LYS A 180 -22.11 -4.00 -34.13
CA LYS A 180 -23.46 -3.74 -33.62
C LYS A 180 -23.38 -3.26 -32.19
N PRO A 181 -24.20 -2.25 -31.80
CA PRO A 181 -24.23 -1.79 -30.43
C PRO A 181 -24.73 -2.92 -29.51
N PRO A 182 -24.17 -3.06 -28.30
CA PRO A 182 -24.67 -3.99 -27.31
C PRO A 182 -26.11 -3.63 -26.92
N ASN A 183 -26.89 -4.65 -26.50
CA ASN A 183 -28.27 -4.45 -26.07
C ASN A 183 -28.32 -3.43 -24.92
N GLN A 184 -29.07 -2.34 -25.08
CA GLN A 184 -29.18 -1.27 -24.08
C GLN A 184 -29.63 -1.79 -22.71
N LYS A 185 -30.56 -2.75 -22.66
CA LYS A 185 -30.98 -3.35 -21.38
C LYS A 185 -29.84 -4.09 -20.69
N ALA A 186 -29.07 -4.87 -21.46
CA ALA A 186 -27.93 -5.60 -20.93
C ALA A 186 -26.83 -4.64 -20.43
N LEU A 187 -26.57 -3.56 -21.19
CA LEU A 187 -25.62 -2.52 -20.81
C LEU A 187 -26.02 -1.83 -19.51
N SER A 188 -27.30 -1.43 -19.36
CA SER A 188 -27.80 -0.83 -18.12
C SER A 188 -27.65 -1.77 -16.93
N VAL A 189 -27.99 -3.06 -17.07
CA VAL A 189 -27.80 -4.05 -16.00
C VAL A 189 -26.33 -4.21 -15.63
N LEU A 190 -25.43 -4.32 -16.62
CA LEU A 190 -23.99 -4.42 -16.41
C LEU A 190 -23.43 -3.18 -15.68
N MET A 191 -23.83 -1.99 -16.10
CA MET A 191 -23.44 -0.72 -15.47
C MET A 191 -23.90 -0.63 -14.02
N THR A 192 -25.18 -0.91 -13.75
CA THR A 192 -25.74 -0.86 -12.40
C THR A 192 -25.09 -1.92 -11.50
N THR A 193 -24.86 -3.12 -12.01
CA THR A 193 -24.17 -4.19 -11.27
C THR A 193 -22.72 -3.81 -10.98
N GLY A 194 -22.03 -3.24 -11.96
CA GLY A 194 -20.65 -2.76 -11.80
C GLY A 194 -20.56 -1.65 -10.75
N LEU A 195 -21.47 -0.68 -10.79
CA LEU A 195 -21.54 0.39 -9.78
C LEU A 195 -21.81 -0.18 -8.38
N ALA A 196 -22.77 -1.10 -8.25
CA ALA A 196 -23.07 -1.74 -6.97
C ALA A 196 -21.85 -2.50 -6.42
N LEU A 197 -21.09 -3.19 -7.28
CA LEU A 197 -19.87 -3.90 -6.91
C LEU A 197 -18.78 -2.93 -6.44
N VAL A 198 -18.57 -1.81 -7.13
CA VAL A 198 -17.58 -0.79 -6.72
C VAL A 198 -17.96 -0.16 -5.38
N LEU A 199 -19.23 0.19 -5.19
CA LEU A 199 -19.71 0.74 -3.91
C LEU A 199 -19.56 -0.28 -2.77
N PHE A 200 -19.87 -1.54 -3.03
CA PHE A 200 -19.65 -2.63 -2.07
C PHE A 200 -18.17 -2.75 -1.69
N PHE A 201 -17.27 -2.76 -2.68
CA PHE A 201 -15.83 -2.84 -2.43
C PHE A 201 -15.31 -1.63 -1.65
N MET A 202 -15.78 -0.42 -1.96
CA MET A 202 -15.43 0.79 -1.22
C MET A 202 -15.86 0.70 0.25
N MET A 203 -17.08 0.23 0.51
CA MET A 203 -17.58 0.03 1.87
C MET A 203 -16.80 -1.06 2.61
N PHE A 204 -16.46 -2.15 1.92
CA PHE A 204 -15.61 -3.22 2.46
C PHE A 204 -14.21 -2.73 2.82
N ALA A 205 -13.59 -1.90 1.97
CA ALA A 205 -12.28 -1.32 2.23
C ALA A 205 -12.31 -0.38 3.43
N ILE A 206 -13.32 0.50 3.55
CA ILE A 206 -13.51 1.37 4.72
C ILE A 206 -13.73 0.54 6.00
N PHE A 207 -14.46 -0.57 5.90
CA PHE A 207 -14.60 -1.49 7.03
C PHE A 207 -13.24 -2.06 7.42
N ASN A 208 -12.45 -2.60 6.49
CA ASN A 208 -11.10 -3.08 6.81
C ASN A 208 -10.20 -1.99 7.42
N ASP A 209 -10.22 -0.76 6.89
CA ASP A 209 -9.45 0.37 7.44
C ASP A 209 -9.73 0.58 8.94
N TYR A 210 -10.97 0.38 9.38
CA TYR A 210 -11.36 0.59 10.78
C TYR A 210 -10.98 -0.59 11.70
N TYR A 211 -10.97 -1.82 11.18
CA TYR A 211 -10.78 -3.02 12.00
C TYR A 211 -9.34 -3.55 12.05
N CYS A 212 -8.41 -3.05 11.22
CA CYS A 212 -7.07 -3.62 11.02
C CYS A 212 -5.88 -2.95 11.76
#